data_AF-A0A9D3UP20-F1
#
_entry.id   AF-A0A9D3UP20-F1
#
_cell.length_a   1.000
_cell.length_b   1.000
_cell.length_c   1.000
_cell.angle_alpha   90.00
_cell.angle_beta   90.00
_cell.angle_gamma   90.00
#
_symmetry.space_group_name_H-M   'P 1'
#
loop_
_entity.id
_entity.type
_entity.pdbx_description
1 polymer ?
#
loop_
_entity_poly.entity_id
_entity_poly.type
_entity_poly.pdbx_seq_one_letter_code
_entity_poly.pdbx_strand_id
1 'polypeptide(L)'
;MISSIQGILGIKTYYDEGTNHYKTFYPQFRRTFRDENPEEDNFQPSINALRAYDSIRIIKQAVDSDENSPDPLLKNILSSNFTGLSGEIHFQQRKLSHDPILRIVNVIGKSYNELDFWLPGIGFLKNIGYVGNKSADFTGTVIWPDDSKLVPKGWGIPTNKKPMIIGVPARTAFEKFVKVDDGKHPGQKKYDGFCIELFYEVLTVLDYDLIYQFDPHNGTYDELVYKVYNKLTILANRTTLVEFTQPYAATGLSMIVPVKPESSAWMFLKHCGYCFTSYDFFLINAAITLFIVSFFC
;
A
#
# COMPACT_ATOMS: atom_id res chain seq x y z
N MET A 1 -2.57 26.33 -5.14
CA MET A 1 -1.91 25.71 -6.31
C MET A 1 -2.21 24.23 -6.25
N ILE A 2 -3.34 23.79 -6.80
CA ILE A 2 -3.77 22.38 -6.71
C ILE A 2 -2.89 21.60 -7.69
N SER A 3 -2.09 20.67 -7.17
CA SER A 3 -1.28 19.76 -7.98
C SER A 3 -2.18 19.01 -8.95
N SER A 4 -1.86 19.06 -10.24
CA SER A 4 -2.53 18.27 -11.26
C SER A 4 -2.40 16.79 -10.90
N ILE A 5 -3.49 16.17 -10.45
CA ILE A 5 -3.55 14.74 -10.15
C ILE A 5 -3.44 13.99 -11.48
N GLN A 6 -2.52 13.04 -11.59
CA GLN A 6 -2.30 12.24 -12.80
C GLN A 6 -2.13 10.76 -12.44
N GLY A 7 -2.60 9.88 -13.32
CA GLY A 7 -2.48 8.42 -13.16
C GLY A 7 -3.44 7.82 -12.14
N ILE A 8 -4.56 8.50 -11.85
CA ILE A 8 -5.64 7.94 -11.03
C ILE A 8 -6.72 7.35 -11.92
N LEU A 9 -7.09 6.11 -11.64
CA LEU A 9 -8.27 5.48 -12.21
C LEU A 9 -9.52 5.83 -11.39
N GLY A 10 -10.56 6.27 -12.08
CA GLY A 10 -11.86 6.55 -11.51
C GLY A 10 -12.96 5.78 -12.23
N ILE A 11 -14.14 5.80 -11.64
CA ILE A 11 -15.35 5.21 -12.20
C ILE A 11 -16.45 6.26 -12.14
N LYS A 12 -17.20 6.42 -13.24
CA LYS A 12 -18.41 7.24 -13.27
C LYS A 12 -19.58 6.45 -13.86
N THR A 13 -20.80 6.78 -13.48
CA THR A 13 -21.99 6.24 -14.14
C THR A 13 -22.11 6.83 -15.54
N TYR A 14 -22.29 5.98 -16.54
CA TYR A 14 -22.55 6.40 -17.91
C TYR A 14 -24.01 6.83 -18.08
N TYR A 15 -24.20 7.88 -18.86
CA TYR A 15 -25.49 8.35 -19.37
C TYR A 15 -25.28 8.90 -20.77
N ASP A 16 -26.32 8.85 -21.62
CA ASP A 16 -26.20 9.25 -23.03
C ASP A 16 -26.49 10.75 -23.23
N GLU A 17 -25.41 11.51 -23.38
CA GLU A 17 -25.44 12.95 -23.68
C GLU A 17 -25.96 13.26 -25.11
N GLY A 18 -26.02 12.25 -25.99
CA GLY A 18 -26.50 12.37 -27.36
C GLY A 18 -28.02 12.46 -27.49
N THR A 19 -28.76 12.08 -26.44
CA THR A 19 -30.23 12.09 -26.44
C THR A 19 -30.80 13.50 -26.61
N ASN A 20 -31.95 13.61 -27.28
CA ASN A 20 -32.63 14.90 -27.43
C ASN A 20 -33.02 15.50 -26.06
N HIS A 21 -33.45 14.66 -25.11
CA HIS A 21 -33.77 15.09 -23.75
C HIS A 21 -32.57 15.75 -23.06
N TYR A 22 -31.38 15.13 -23.13
CA TYR A 22 -30.17 15.70 -22.53
C TYR A 22 -29.75 17.00 -23.22
N LYS A 23 -29.81 17.06 -24.55
CA LYS A 23 -29.50 18.28 -25.33
C LYS A 23 -30.41 19.45 -24.99
N THR A 24 -31.67 19.21 -24.60
CA THR A 24 -32.59 20.24 -24.12
C THR A 24 -32.34 20.62 -22.65
N PHE A 25 -32.08 19.62 -21.79
CA PHE A 25 -31.85 19.82 -20.36
C PHE A 25 -30.53 20.55 -20.05
N TYR A 26 -29.43 20.12 -20.68
CA TYR A 26 -28.07 20.53 -20.31
C TYR A 26 -27.85 22.06 -20.40
N PRO A 27 -28.27 22.77 -21.48
CA PRO A 27 -28.07 24.21 -21.56
C PRO A 27 -28.83 24.98 -20.46
N GLN A 28 -30.03 24.52 -20.10
CA GLN A 28 -30.85 25.13 -19.05
C GLN A 28 -30.23 24.90 -17.68
N PHE A 29 -29.89 23.65 -17.38
CA PHE A 29 -29.24 23.27 -16.12
C PHE A 29 -27.92 24.04 -15.94
N ARG A 30 -27.05 24.03 -16.96
CA ARG A 30 -25.74 24.68 -16.88
C ARG A 30 -25.86 26.18 -16.63
N ARG A 31 -26.83 26.85 -17.26
CA ARG A 31 -27.07 28.28 -17.06
C ARG A 31 -27.48 28.56 -15.62
N THR A 32 -28.55 27.93 -15.15
CA THR A 32 -29.06 28.14 -13.79
C THR A 32 -28.02 27.75 -12.73
N PHE A 33 -27.37 26.60 -12.88
CA PHE A 33 -26.39 26.11 -11.90
C PHE A 33 -25.18 27.04 -11.79
N ARG A 34 -24.72 27.62 -12.90
CA ARG A 34 -23.63 28.60 -12.91
C ARG A 34 -24.02 29.90 -12.23
N ASP A 35 -25.24 30.38 -12.45
CA ASP A 35 -25.73 31.62 -11.86
C ASP A 35 -25.90 31.47 -10.33
N GLU A 36 -26.31 30.29 -9.87
CA GLU A 36 -26.51 29.98 -8.44
C GLU A 36 -25.21 29.58 -7.71
N ASN A 37 -24.22 29.03 -8.42
CA ASN A 37 -22.98 28.50 -7.85
C ASN A 37 -21.74 29.04 -8.59
N PRO A 38 -21.46 30.36 -8.50
CA PRO A 38 -20.38 31.00 -9.27
C PRO A 38 -18.97 30.54 -8.86
N GLU A 39 -18.82 29.99 -7.65
CA GLU A 39 -17.54 29.52 -7.10
C GLU A 39 -17.14 28.12 -7.59
N GLU A 40 -18.06 27.38 -8.23
CA GLU A 40 -17.80 26.04 -8.73
C GLU A 40 -16.98 26.06 -10.02
N ASP A 41 -15.97 25.20 -10.12
CA ASP A 41 -15.14 25.07 -11.33
C ASP A 41 -15.79 24.17 -12.40
N ASN A 42 -16.73 23.31 -12.00
CA ASN A 42 -17.39 22.34 -12.88
C ASN A 42 -18.92 22.52 -12.88
N PHE A 43 -19.46 22.89 -14.04
CA PHE A 43 -20.89 23.11 -14.24
C PHE A 43 -21.59 21.95 -14.96
N GLN A 44 -20.94 20.79 -15.10
CA GLN A 44 -21.57 19.60 -15.66
C GLN A 44 -22.51 18.95 -14.64
N PRO A 45 -23.70 18.47 -15.06
CA PRO A 45 -24.59 17.77 -14.15
C PRO A 45 -23.96 16.45 -13.69
N SER A 46 -24.05 16.18 -12.39
CA SER A 46 -23.74 14.86 -11.86
C SER A 46 -24.85 13.87 -12.18
N ILE A 47 -24.56 12.57 -12.13
CA ILE A 47 -25.59 11.52 -12.26
C ILE A 47 -26.74 11.72 -11.26
N ASN A 48 -26.45 12.27 -10.07
CA ASN A 48 -27.47 12.54 -9.05
C ASN A 48 -28.43 13.64 -9.49
N ALA A 49 -27.94 14.68 -10.16
CA ALA A 49 -28.79 15.73 -10.73
C ALA A 49 -29.74 15.17 -11.80
N LEU A 50 -29.23 14.30 -12.68
CA LEU A 50 -30.04 13.64 -13.70
C LEU A 50 -31.10 12.72 -13.08
N ARG A 51 -30.73 11.93 -12.07
CA ARG A 51 -31.66 11.06 -11.33
C ARG A 51 -32.73 11.86 -10.58
N ALA A 52 -32.38 13.01 -10.01
CA ALA A 52 -33.35 13.88 -9.35
C ALA A 52 -34.38 14.42 -10.34
N TYR A 53 -33.93 14.87 -11.52
CA TYR A 53 -34.82 15.31 -12.60
C TYR A 53 -35.77 14.19 -13.05
N ASP A 54 -35.23 13.00 -13.30
CA ASP A 54 -36.04 11.85 -13.69
C ASP A 54 -37.02 11.43 -12.57
N SER A 55 -36.61 11.50 -11.30
CA SER A 55 -37.49 11.19 -10.16
C SER A 55 -38.71 12.11 -10.10
N ILE A 56 -38.52 13.41 -10.31
CA ILE A 56 -39.62 14.38 -10.38
C ILE A 56 -40.54 14.08 -11.57
N ARG A 57 -39.96 13.70 -12.72
CA ARG A 57 -40.73 13.29 -13.90
C ARG A 57 -41.57 12.04 -13.64
N ILE A 58 -41.03 11.03 -12.96
CA ILE A 58 -41.76 9.82 -12.56
C ILE A 58 -42.96 10.19 -11.67
N ILE A 59 -42.73 10.99 -10.63
CA ILE A 59 -43.78 11.40 -9.69
C ILE A 59 -44.86 12.19 -10.42
N LYS A 60 -44.47 13.14 -11.27
CA LYS A 60 -45.41 13.92 -12.07
C LYS A 60 -46.26 13.01 -12.96
N GLN A 61 -45.63 12.12 -13.72
CA GLN A 61 -46.35 11.17 -14.58
C GLN A 61 -47.31 10.29 -13.77
N ALA A 62 -46.89 9.82 -12.60
CA ALA A 62 -47.70 8.97 -11.73
C ALA A 62 -48.94 9.69 -11.16
N VAL A 63 -48.82 11.00 -10.88
CA VAL A 63 -49.94 11.86 -10.47
C VAL A 63 -50.86 12.17 -11.66
N ASP A 64 -50.28 12.52 -12.81
CA ASP A 64 -51.05 12.86 -14.02
C ASP A 64 -51.80 11.65 -14.61
N SER A 65 -51.32 10.43 -14.36
CA SER A 65 -51.94 9.20 -14.85
C SER A 65 -53.25 8.81 -14.15
N ASP A 66 -53.65 9.47 -13.05
CA ASP A 66 -54.96 9.18 -12.45
C ASP A 66 -55.51 10.26 -11.48
N GLU A 67 -56.46 11.07 -11.96
CA GLU A 67 -57.32 11.88 -11.09
C GLU A 67 -58.50 11.07 -10.49
N ASN A 68 -58.78 9.84 -10.93
CA ASN A 68 -60.03 9.13 -10.59
C ASN A 68 -59.93 7.61 -10.26
N SER A 69 -58.74 7.01 -10.24
CA SER A 69 -58.56 5.60 -9.84
C SER A 69 -58.14 5.44 -8.37
N PRO A 70 -58.60 4.37 -7.69
CA PRO A 70 -58.15 3.98 -6.36
C PRO A 70 -56.76 3.29 -6.35
N ASP A 71 -56.04 3.27 -7.47
CA ASP A 71 -54.71 2.68 -7.52
C ASP A 71 -53.69 3.52 -6.73
N PRO A 72 -52.88 2.92 -5.85
CA PRO A 72 -51.95 3.67 -5.03
C PRO A 72 -50.88 4.30 -5.93
N LEU A 73 -50.51 5.57 -5.68
CA LEU A 73 -49.43 6.30 -6.35
C LEU A 73 -48.17 5.44 -6.60
N LEU A 74 -47.84 4.58 -5.64
CA LEU A 74 -46.73 3.62 -5.75
C LEU A 74 -46.87 2.65 -6.93
N LYS A 75 -48.07 2.18 -7.26
CA LYS A 75 -48.33 1.32 -8.43
C LYS A 75 -48.05 2.06 -9.73
N ASN A 76 -48.42 3.33 -9.83
CA ASN A 76 -48.16 4.18 -11.00
C ASN A 76 -46.65 4.46 -11.16
N ILE A 77 -45.96 4.74 -10.05
CA ILE A 77 -44.50 4.88 -10.03
C ILE A 77 -43.83 3.58 -10.51
N LEU A 78 -44.23 2.43 -9.97
CA LEU A 78 -43.63 1.13 -10.30
C LEU A 78 -43.97 0.63 -11.71
N SER A 79 -45.03 1.15 -12.34
CA SER A 79 -45.39 0.84 -13.73
C SER A 79 -44.77 1.81 -14.75
N SER A 80 -44.05 2.83 -14.28
CA SER A 80 -43.36 3.77 -15.17
C SER A 80 -42.35 3.05 -16.07
N ASN A 81 -42.42 3.36 -17.36
CA ASN A 81 -41.55 2.82 -18.40
C ASN A 81 -41.22 3.91 -19.43
N PHE A 82 -40.06 4.54 -19.30
CA PHE A 82 -39.60 5.57 -20.24
C PHE A 82 -38.08 5.75 -20.18
N THR A 83 -37.49 6.36 -21.20
CA THR A 83 -36.08 6.77 -21.20
C THR A 83 -35.93 8.18 -20.59
N GLY A 84 -35.26 8.26 -19.45
CA GLY A 84 -34.91 9.50 -18.74
C GLY A 84 -33.53 10.03 -19.12
N LEU A 85 -33.07 11.06 -18.41
CA LEU A 85 -31.71 11.62 -18.56
C LEU A 85 -30.64 10.69 -18.00
N SER A 86 -30.97 9.91 -16.98
CA SER A 86 -30.08 8.97 -16.29
C SER A 86 -30.08 7.55 -16.88
N GLY A 87 -30.86 7.32 -17.93
CA GLY A 87 -30.99 6.02 -18.60
C GLY A 87 -32.45 5.60 -18.77
N GLU A 88 -32.64 4.33 -19.10
CA GLU A 88 -33.96 3.70 -19.08
C GLU A 88 -34.53 3.78 -17.65
N ILE A 89 -35.85 3.94 -17.49
CA ILE A 89 -36.53 3.93 -16.20
C ILE A 89 -37.65 2.91 -16.32
N HIS A 90 -37.42 1.75 -15.72
CA HIS A 90 -38.39 0.68 -15.64
C HIS A 90 -38.13 -0.11 -14.36
N PHE A 91 -39.17 -0.39 -13.58
CA PHE A 91 -39.03 -1.04 -12.28
C PHE A 91 -39.42 -2.52 -12.33
N GLN A 92 -38.60 -3.36 -11.71
CA GLN A 92 -38.88 -4.78 -11.46
C GLN A 92 -38.60 -5.08 -9.98
N GLN A 93 -39.52 -5.77 -9.31
CA GLN A 93 -39.39 -6.11 -7.87
C GLN A 93 -39.07 -4.88 -6.99
N ARG A 94 -39.65 -3.72 -7.30
CA ARG A 94 -39.42 -2.43 -6.62
C ARG A 94 -37.99 -1.86 -6.71
N LYS A 95 -37.21 -2.30 -7.72
CA LYS A 95 -35.89 -1.76 -8.07
C LYS A 95 -35.86 -1.40 -9.55
N LEU A 96 -34.90 -0.57 -9.97
CA LEU A 96 -34.66 -0.38 -11.40
C LEU A 96 -34.28 -1.71 -12.04
N SER A 97 -34.81 -1.95 -13.24
CA SER A 97 -34.72 -3.21 -13.98
C SER A 97 -33.34 -3.52 -14.55
N HIS A 98 -32.46 -2.52 -14.64
CA HIS A 98 -31.11 -2.66 -15.13
C HIS A 98 -30.15 -1.99 -14.16
N ASP A 99 -28.97 -2.58 -14.07
CA ASP A 99 -27.88 -1.98 -13.34
C ASP A 99 -27.24 -0.86 -14.17
N PRO A 100 -26.68 0.17 -13.50
CA PRO A 100 -26.04 1.27 -14.20
C PRO A 100 -24.81 0.78 -14.98
N ILE A 101 -24.67 1.28 -16.21
CA ILE A 101 -23.44 1.14 -16.99
C ILE A 101 -22.39 2.05 -16.35
N LEU A 102 -21.20 1.50 -16.07
CA LEU A 102 -20.09 2.26 -15.53
C LEU A 102 -19.09 2.60 -16.65
N ARG A 103 -18.46 3.77 -16.56
CA ARG A 103 -17.35 4.19 -17.40
C ARG A 103 -16.10 4.31 -16.56
N ILE A 104 -15.05 3.62 -16.98
CA ILE A 104 -13.71 3.74 -16.42
C ILE A 104 -13.05 4.98 -17.01
N VAL A 105 -12.48 5.81 -16.14
CA VAL A 105 -11.81 7.05 -16.53
C VAL A 105 -10.40 7.10 -15.96
N ASN A 106 -9.47 7.68 -16.70
CA ASN A 106 -8.13 8.02 -16.19
C ASN A 106 -8.03 9.53 -16.01
N VAL A 107 -7.75 9.97 -14.79
CA VAL A 107 -7.62 11.38 -14.42
C VAL A 107 -6.26 11.90 -14.86
N ILE A 108 -6.28 12.99 -15.63
CA ILE A 108 -5.09 13.65 -16.19
C ILE A 108 -5.21 15.15 -15.94
N GLY A 109 -4.55 15.61 -14.89
CA GLY A 109 -4.52 17.01 -14.48
C GLY A 109 -5.88 17.50 -14.01
N LYS A 110 -6.50 18.41 -14.77
CA LYS A 110 -7.85 18.95 -14.49
C LYS A 110 -8.94 18.26 -15.30
N SER A 111 -8.59 17.27 -16.12
CA SER A 111 -9.51 16.53 -16.99
C SER A 111 -9.40 15.03 -16.73
N TYR A 112 -10.19 14.26 -17.44
CA TYR A 112 -10.09 12.81 -17.47
C TYR A 112 -10.30 12.31 -18.90
N ASN A 113 -9.66 11.18 -19.21
CA ASN A 113 -9.88 10.43 -20.44
C ASN A 113 -10.80 9.24 -20.14
N GLU A 114 -11.81 9.05 -20.98
CA GLU A 114 -12.70 7.91 -20.86
C GLU A 114 -12.12 6.68 -21.57
N LEU A 115 -12.02 5.57 -20.86
CA LEU A 115 -11.27 4.39 -21.33
C LEU A 115 -12.21 3.32 -21.87
N ASP A 116 -12.83 2.55 -20.97
CA ASP A 116 -13.74 1.45 -21.29
C ASP A 116 -15.03 1.56 -20.46
N PHE A 117 -16.06 0.86 -20.89
CA PHE A 117 -17.28 0.62 -20.12
C PHE A 117 -17.15 -0.66 -19.29
N TRP A 118 -17.84 -0.71 -18.16
CA TRP A 118 -18.04 -1.91 -17.38
C TRP A 118 -19.53 -2.12 -17.13
N LEU A 119 -20.02 -3.29 -17.51
CA LEU A 119 -21.42 -3.68 -17.37
C LEU A 119 -21.54 -4.83 -16.37
N PRO A 120 -22.39 -4.72 -15.34
CA PRO A 120 -22.69 -5.82 -14.42
C PRO A 120 -23.11 -7.09 -15.17
N GLY A 121 -22.50 -8.22 -14.81
CA GLY A 121 -22.76 -9.53 -15.43
C GLY A 121 -22.14 -9.74 -16.82
N ILE A 122 -21.60 -8.71 -17.47
CA ILE A 122 -20.98 -8.80 -18.81
C ILE A 122 -19.46 -8.58 -18.75
N GLY A 123 -19.00 -7.58 -17.98
CA GLY A 123 -17.58 -7.21 -17.89
C GLY A 123 -17.23 -5.96 -18.70
N PHE A 124 -15.99 -5.90 -19.21
CA PHE A 124 -15.47 -4.72 -19.90
C PHE A 124 -15.89 -4.67 -21.38
N LEU A 125 -16.22 -3.47 -21.85
CA LEU A 125 -16.62 -3.18 -23.23
C LEU A 125 -16.00 -1.89 -23.73
N LYS A 126 -15.45 -1.91 -24.95
CA LYS A 126 -14.87 -0.71 -25.57
C LYS A 126 -15.93 0.24 -26.13
N ASN A 127 -17.02 -0.31 -26.67
CA ASN A 127 -18.13 0.47 -27.22
C ASN A 127 -19.45 -0.27 -26.98
N ILE A 128 -20.46 0.46 -26.50
CA ILE A 128 -21.81 -0.06 -26.24
C ILE A 128 -22.51 -0.49 -27.55
N GLY A 129 -22.19 0.13 -28.69
CA GLY A 129 -22.84 -0.14 -29.98
C GLY A 129 -22.38 -1.40 -30.72
N TYR A 130 -21.30 -2.05 -30.28
CA TYR A 130 -20.71 -3.22 -30.96
C TYR A 130 -20.58 -4.40 -29.98
N VAL A 131 -21.69 -5.12 -29.79
CA VAL A 131 -21.84 -6.26 -28.87
C VAL A 131 -20.93 -7.47 -29.24
N GLY A 132 -20.20 -7.40 -30.36
CA GLY A 132 -19.36 -8.49 -30.86
C GLY A 132 -18.02 -8.69 -30.14
N ASN A 133 -17.43 -7.66 -29.52
CA ASN A 133 -16.13 -7.76 -28.86
C ASN A 133 -16.28 -7.70 -27.34
N LYS A 134 -16.80 -8.78 -26.77
CA LYS A 134 -16.73 -9.02 -25.33
C LYS A 134 -15.29 -9.35 -24.98
N SER A 135 -14.62 -8.47 -24.25
CA SER A 135 -13.30 -8.74 -23.68
C SER A 135 -13.47 -8.95 -22.18
N ALA A 136 -12.94 -10.05 -21.67
CA ALA A 136 -12.81 -10.20 -20.21
C ALA A 136 -11.83 -9.14 -19.65
N ASP A 137 -10.90 -8.70 -20.51
CA ASP A 137 -9.79 -7.83 -20.12
C ASP A 137 -10.07 -6.36 -20.46
N PHE A 138 -9.62 -5.49 -19.56
CA PHE A 138 -9.59 -4.05 -19.74
C PHE A 138 -8.57 -3.67 -20.82
N THR A 139 -9.02 -2.98 -21.87
CA THR A 139 -8.18 -2.60 -23.03
C THR A 139 -7.79 -1.13 -23.05
N GLY A 140 -8.36 -0.35 -22.14
CA GLY A 140 -8.07 1.07 -21.99
C GLY A 140 -6.60 1.35 -21.68
N THR A 141 -5.97 2.20 -22.47
CA THR A 141 -4.60 2.66 -22.18
C THR A 141 -4.63 3.68 -21.05
N VAL A 142 -4.14 3.30 -19.87
CA VAL A 142 -3.93 4.22 -18.75
C VAL A 142 -2.66 5.03 -18.99
N ILE A 143 -2.78 6.35 -18.87
CA ILE A 143 -1.67 7.30 -18.90
C ILE A 143 -1.32 7.62 -17.45
N TRP A 144 -0.14 7.18 -17.04
CA TRP A 144 0.44 7.41 -15.74
C TRP A 144 1.14 8.78 -15.70
N PRO A 145 1.64 9.23 -14.53
CA PRO A 145 2.42 10.46 -14.45
C PRO A 145 3.58 10.47 -15.47
N ASP A 146 3.98 11.65 -15.91
CA ASP A 146 4.99 11.87 -16.96
C ASP A 146 4.65 11.25 -18.34
N ASP A 147 3.35 11.15 -18.65
CA ASP A 147 2.82 10.60 -19.91
C ASP A 147 3.24 9.14 -20.19
N SER A 148 3.63 8.40 -19.15
CA SER A 148 4.01 6.99 -19.27
C SER A 148 2.79 6.12 -19.55
N LYS A 149 2.94 5.21 -20.52
CA LYS A 149 1.96 4.13 -20.80
C LYS A 149 2.31 2.82 -20.08
N LEU A 150 3.49 2.76 -19.47
CA LEU A 150 3.93 1.56 -18.76
C LEU A 150 3.22 1.51 -17.41
N VAL A 151 2.54 0.39 -17.15
CA VAL A 151 1.89 0.14 -15.86
C VAL A 151 2.95 0.18 -14.76
N PRO A 152 2.85 1.08 -13.77
CA PRO A 152 3.75 1.13 -12.64
C PRO A 152 3.67 -0.19 -11.90
N LYS A 153 4.79 -0.90 -11.77
CA LYS A 153 4.90 -2.08 -10.91
C LYS A 153 5.04 -1.69 -9.41
N GLY A 154 4.93 -0.40 -9.07
CA GLY A 154 5.04 0.15 -7.71
C GLY A 154 4.67 1.64 -7.62
N TRP A 155 4.81 2.24 -6.43
CA TRP A 155 4.53 3.66 -6.17
C TRP A 155 5.56 4.59 -6.84
N GLY A 156 5.33 4.93 -8.11
CA GLY A 156 6.15 5.87 -8.89
C GLY A 156 7.47 5.28 -9.36
N ILE A 157 7.57 4.94 -10.65
CA ILE A 157 8.82 4.41 -11.23
C ILE A 157 9.90 5.51 -11.19
N PRO A 158 11.07 5.25 -10.58
CA PRO A 158 12.20 6.18 -10.63
C PRO A 158 12.64 6.46 -12.07
N THR A 159 12.92 7.71 -12.39
CA THR A 159 13.38 8.12 -13.73
C THR A 159 14.79 8.73 -13.65
N ASN A 160 15.47 8.87 -14.79
CA ASN A 160 16.78 9.54 -14.84
C ASN A 160 16.73 10.98 -14.29
N LYS A 161 15.57 11.65 -14.38
CA LYS A 161 15.36 13.00 -13.82
C LYS A 161 15.08 12.96 -12.31
N LYS A 162 14.50 11.87 -11.81
CA LYS A 162 14.14 11.69 -10.40
C LYS A 162 14.45 10.24 -9.96
N PRO A 163 15.72 9.94 -9.68
CA PRO A 163 16.14 8.61 -9.22
C PRO A 163 15.60 8.32 -7.81
N MET A 164 15.52 7.04 -7.45
CA MET A 164 15.24 6.62 -6.08
C MET A 164 16.43 6.98 -5.20
N ILE A 165 16.21 7.77 -4.15
CA ILE A 165 17.28 8.14 -3.21
C ILE A 165 17.31 7.16 -2.05
N ILE A 166 18.44 6.47 -1.88
CA ILE A 166 18.66 5.52 -0.79
C ILE A 166 19.56 6.18 0.26
N GLY A 167 19.00 6.45 1.43
CA GLY A 167 19.75 7.04 2.55
C GLY A 167 20.66 6.00 3.21
N VAL A 168 21.95 6.31 3.34
CA VAL A 168 22.94 5.39 3.92
C VAL A 168 23.61 6.06 5.12
N PRO A 169 23.65 5.44 6.31
CA PRO A 169 24.39 6.00 7.44
C PRO A 169 25.89 6.02 7.11
N ALA A 170 26.49 7.22 7.07
CA ALA A 170 27.90 7.38 6.74
C ALA A 170 28.83 6.99 7.90
N ARG A 171 28.31 6.95 9.12
CA ARG A 171 29.01 6.47 10.32
C ARG A 171 28.17 5.39 10.98
N THR A 172 28.76 4.22 11.18
CA THR A 172 28.09 3.09 11.83
C THR A 172 29.02 2.49 12.89
N ALA A 173 28.43 1.90 13.94
CA ALA A 173 29.21 1.14 14.92
C ALA A 173 29.68 -0.23 14.37
N PHE A 174 29.07 -0.68 13.25
CA PHE A 174 29.28 -1.99 12.66
C PHE A 174 29.39 -1.88 11.13
N GLU A 175 30.61 -1.65 10.64
CA GLU A 175 30.89 -1.49 9.20
C GLU A 175 30.57 -2.74 8.37
N LYS A 176 30.42 -3.92 8.99
CA LYS A 176 30.03 -5.16 8.31
C LYS A 176 28.66 -5.09 7.64
N PHE A 177 27.73 -4.30 8.20
CA PHE A 177 26.40 -4.16 7.63
C PHE A 177 26.34 -3.09 6.54
N VAL A 178 26.98 -1.95 6.80
CA VAL A 178 27.04 -0.81 5.88
C VAL A 178 28.35 -0.06 6.13
N LYS A 179 29.10 0.19 5.06
CA LYS A 179 30.33 0.96 5.03
C LYS A 179 30.29 1.96 3.87
N VAL A 180 30.73 3.18 4.15
CA VAL A 180 30.86 4.24 3.14
C VAL A 180 32.31 4.73 3.15
N ASP A 181 33.04 4.42 2.08
CA ASP A 181 34.44 4.83 1.90
C ASP A 181 34.53 5.96 0.87
N ASP A 182 35.59 6.77 0.97
CA ASP A 182 35.99 7.67 -0.11
C ASP A 182 36.54 6.86 -1.28
N GLY A 183 36.04 7.13 -2.47
CA GLY A 183 36.48 6.51 -3.71
C GLY A 183 37.86 7.02 -4.14
N LYS A 184 38.37 6.47 -5.25
CA LYS A 184 39.68 6.83 -5.81
C LYS A 184 39.75 8.26 -6.35
N HIS A 185 38.60 8.87 -6.60
CA HIS A 185 38.48 10.23 -7.12
C HIS A 185 37.67 11.11 -6.15
N PRO A 186 38.02 12.40 -6.02
CA PRO A 186 37.31 13.31 -5.13
C PRO A 186 35.83 13.41 -5.52
N GLY A 187 34.95 13.20 -4.53
CA GLY A 187 33.49 13.22 -4.71
C GLY A 187 32.87 11.87 -5.04
N GLN A 188 33.65 10.83 -5.36
CA GLN A 188 33.13 9.48 -5.52
C GLN A 188 33.08 8.80 -4.15
N LYS A 189 31.93 8.22 -3.80
CA LYS A 189 31.78 7.39 -2.59
C LYS A 189 31.66 5.93 -3.01
N LYS A 190 32.32 5.04 -2.26
CA LYS A 190 32.17 3.59 -2.40
C LYS A 190 31.27 3.09 -1.26
N TYR A 191 30.26 2.30 -1.62
CA TYR A 191 29.32 1.69 -0.68
C TYR A 191 29.58 0.20 -0.62
N ASP A 192 29.67 -0.33 0.60
CA ASP A 192 30.04 -1.71 0.88
C ASP A 192 29.28 -2.23 2.12
N GLY A 193 29.31 -3.54 2.36
CA GLY A 193 28.66 -4.19 3.49
C GLY A 193 27.39 -4.98 3.14
N PHE A 194 26.97 -5.85 4.07
CA PHE A 194 25.91 -6.83 3.85
C PHE A 194 24.61 -6.26 3.28
N CYS A 195 24.14 -5.12 3.78
CA CYS A 195 22.89 -4.52 3.32
C CYS A 195 23.01 -3.97 1.88
N ILE A 196 24.21 -3.54 1.48
CA ILE A 196 24.48 -3.04 0.13
C ILE A 196 24.56 -4.19 -0.86
N GLU A 197 25.25 -5.27 -0.49
CA GLU A 197 25.32 -6.50 -1.30
C GLU A 197 23.94 -7.13 -1.48
N LEU A 198 23.16 -7.25 -0.40
CA LEU A 198 21.78 -7.73 -0.46
C LEU A 198 20.92 -6.88 -1.40
N PHE A 199 21.09 -5.56 -1.38
CA PHE A 199 20.38 -4.67 -2.30
C PHE A 199 20.75 -4.95 -3.76
N TYR A 200 22.03 -5.15 -4.07
CA TYR A 200 22.44 -5.53 -5.43
C TYR A 200 21.88 -6.88 -5.86
N GLU A 201 21.83 -7.88 -4.97
CA GLU A 201 21.19 -9.17 -5.27
C GLU A 201 19.68 -9.01 -5.52
N VAL A 202 19.01 -8.14 -4.78
CA VAL A 202 17.59 -7.84 -5.07
C VAL A 202 17.45 -7.26 -6.48
N LEU A 203 18.34 -6.37 -6.92
CA LEU A 203 18.30 -5.81 -8.28
C LEU A 203 18.42 -6.90 -9.37
N THR A 204 19.14 -8.00 -9.14
CA THR A 204 19.28 -9.07 -10.15
C THR A 204 17.99 -9.89 -10.32
N VAL A 205 17.16 -9.93 -9.28
CA VAL A 205 15.88 -10.65 -9.27
C VAL A 205 14.72 -9.77 -9.76
N LEU A 206 14.87 -8.43 -9.73
CA LEU A 206 13.83 -7.52 -10.21
C LEU A 206 13.67 -7.59 -11.74
N ASP A 207 12.43 -7.77 -12.20
CA ASP A 207 12.08 -7.75 -13.63
C ASP A 207 12.08 -6.34 -14.27
N TYR A 208 12.79 -5.38 -13.70
CA TYR A 208 12.88 -4.01 -14.22
C TYR A 208 14.12 -3.27 -13.72
N ASP A 209 14.63 -2.36 -14.55
CA ASP A 209 15.77 -1.52 -14.22
C ASP A 209 15.37 -0.43 -13.20
N LEU A 210 15.82 -0.58 -11.96
CA LEU A 210 15.64 0.43 -10.92
C LEU A 210 16.76 1.48 -11.02
N ILE A 211 16.39 2.74 -11.29
CA ILE A 211 17.33 3.86 -11.24
C ILE A 211 17.42 4.38 -9.80
N TYR A 212 18.59 4.27 -9.18
CA TYR A 212 18.81 4.66 -7.79
C TYR A 212 20.10 5.47 -7.59
N GLN A 213 20.17 6.19 -6.48
CA GLN A 213 21.35 6.90 -6.03
C GLN A 213 21.47 6.80 -4.50
N PHE A 214 22.66 6.45 -4.01
CA PHE A 214 22.96 6.49 -2.58
C PHE A 214 23.27 7.91 -2.11
N ASP A 215 22.70 8.29 -0.97
CA ASP A 215 22.88 9.59 -0.31
C ASP A 215 23.40 9.35 1.13
N PRO A 216 24.71 9.53 1.38
CA PRO A 216 25.32 9.25 2.67
C PRO A 216 24.92 10.33 3.67
N HIS A 217 24.50 9.92 4.87
CA HIS A 217 24.07 10.81 5.93
C HIS A 217 25.05 10.79 7.11
N ASN A 218 25.65 11.97 7.37
CA ASN A 218 26.46 12.24 8.55
C ASN A 218 25.55 12.78 9.65
N GLY A 219 24.95 11.89 10.44
CA GLY A 219 24.03 12.25 11.51
C GLY A 219 23.59 11.03 12.31
N THR A 220 22.63 11.21 13.21
CA THR A 220 22.04 10.10 13.98
C THR A 220 21.10 9.26 13.10
N TYR A 221 20.79 8.05 13.55
CA TYR A 221 19.81 7.21 12.84
C TYR A 221 18.42 7.87 12.80
N ASP A 222 18.02 8.53 13.88
CA ASP A 222 16.74 9.24 13.95
C ASP A 222 16.67 10.41 12.95
N GLU A 223 17.78 11.14 12.76
CA GLU A 223 17.89 12.19 11.73
C GLU A 223 17.79 11.62 10.32
N LEU A 224 18.36 10.44 10.07
CA LEU A 224 18.24 9.74 8.79
C LEU A 224 16.78 9.34 8.52
N VAL A 225 16.10 8.76 9.51
CA VAL A 225 14.68 8.39 9.43
C VAL A 225 13.81 9.63 9.15
N TYR A 226 14.08 10.73 9.85
CA TYR A 226 13.38 11.98 9.66
C TYR A 226 13.61 12.59 8.26
N LYS A 227 14.82 12.45 7.70
CA LYS A 227 15.15 12.90 6.33
C LYS A 227 14.37 12.12 5.27
N VAL A 228 14.16 10.82 5.49
CA VAL A 228 13.32 9.98 4.60
C VAL A 228 11.87 10.43 4.64
N TYR A 229 11.34 10.67 5.85
CA TYR A 229 9.98 11.18 6.03
C TYR A 229 9.72 12.51 5.31
N ASN A 230 10.56 13.53 5.54
CA ASN A 230 10.31 14.88 5.03
C ASN A 230 10.34 14.99 3.50
N LYS A 231 11.05 14.10 2.79
CA LYS A 231 11.10 14.09 1.32
C LYS A 231 9.85 13.49 0.65
N LEU A 232 8.98 12.81 1.40
CA LEU A 232 7.76 12.16 0.90
C LEU A 232 6.49 13.02 1.04
N THR A 233 6.60 14.27 1.49
CA THR A 233 5.44 15.09 1.88
C THR A 233 4.60 15.56 0.69
N ILE A 234 3.65 14.72 0.25
CA ILE A 234 2.33 15.19 -0.20
C ILE A 234 1.39 15.02 0.99
N LEU A 235 0.77 16.14 1.38
CA LEU A 235 0.06 16.35 2.63
C LEU A 235 -1.25 15.51 2.73
N ALA A 236 -1.26 14.55 3.64
CA ALA A 236 -2.41 14.23 4.50
C ALA A 236 -1.87 13.58 5.79
N ASN A 237 -2.26 14.13 6.93
CA ASN A 237 -1.54 14.01 8.19
C ASN A 237 -1.77 12.64 8.89
N ARG A 238 -0.67 11.95 9.23
CA ARG A 238 -0.46 10.83 10.20
C ARG A 238 -0.86 9.42 9.70
N THR A 239 -0.01 8.38 9.86
CA THR A 239 0.61 7.94 11.14
C THR A 239 1.90 7.09 10.95
N THR A 240 2.88 7.29 11.85
CA THR A 240 4.23 6.65 11.99
C THR A 240 5.28 6.98 10.90
N LEU A 241 6.41 7.57 11.31
CA LEU A 241 7.37 8.33 10.48
C LEU A 241 7.86 7.65 9.19
N VAL A 242 7.92 6.32 9.17
CA VAL A 242 8.28 5.51 7.99
C VAL A 242 7.58 4.15 8.12
N GLU A 243 7.32 3.51 6.99
CA GLU A 243 6.85 2.12 6.95
C GLU A 243 8.05 1.18 6.87
N PHE A 244 8.05 0.12 7.68
CA PHE A 244 9.09 -0.90 7.67
C PHE A 244 8.54 -2.20 7.08
N THR A 245 9.38 -2.89 6.31
CA THR A 245 9.10 -4.27 5.86
C THR A 245 9.32 -5.27 7.00
N GLN A 246 8.89 -6.52 6.79
CA GLN A 246 9.21 -7.61 7.71
C GLN A 246 10.73 -7.74 7.87
N PRO A 247 11.27 -7.90 9.11
CA PRO A 247 12.70 -8.04 9.31
C PRO A 247 13.23 -9.29 8.61
N TYR A 248 14.24 -9.12 7.76
CA TYR A 248 14.86 -10.20 7.01
C TYR A 248 15.94 -10.97 7.82
N ALA A 249 16.34 -10.42 8.97
CA ALA A 249 17.28 -11.05 9.90
C ALA A 249 16.62 -11.22 11.27
N ALA A 250 16.65 -12.44 11.81
CA ALA A 250 16.15 -12.72 13.14
C ALA A 250 17.07 -12.09 14.20
N THR A 251 16.51 -11.31 15.11
CA THR A 251 17.24 -10.79 16.27
C THR A 251 17.19 -11.81 17.41
N GLY A 252 18.36 -12.21 17.90
CA GLY A 252 18.52 -13.10 19.06
C GLY A 252 19.21 -12.39 20.20
N LEU A 253 18.71 -12.56 21.43
CA LEU A 253 19.35 -12.01 22.63
C LEU A 253 20.44 -13.00 23.08
N SER A 254 21.69 -12.54 23.13
CA SER A 254 22.84 -13.37 23.56
C SER A 254 23.59 -12.68 24.69
N MET A 255 23.88 -13.43 25.75
CA MET A 255 24.62 -12.93 26.91
C MET A 255 26.12 -13.16 26.68
N ILE A 256 26.90 -12.07 26.60
CA ILE A 256 28.35 -12.14 26.53
C ILE A 256 28.89 -12.10 27.97
N VAL A 257 29.45 -13.22 28.43
CA VAL A 257 30.11 -13.29 29.75
C VAL A 257 31.62 -13.31 29.55
N PRO A 258 32.37 -12.40 30.18
CA PRO A 258 33.83 -12.44 30.13
C PRO A 258 34.33 -13.73 30.78
N VAL A 259 35.11 -14.51 30.04
CA VAL A 259 35.74 -15.73 30.55
C VAL A 259 36.78 -15.33 31.59
N LYS A 260 36.55 -15.70 32.85
CA LYS A 260 37.56 -15.58 33.89
C LYS A 260 38.48 -16.81 33.81
N PRO A 261 39.81 -16.63 33.78
CA PRO A 261 40.71 -17.78 33.86
C PRO A 261 40.57 -18.44 35.24
N GLU A 262 40.26 -19.74 35.27
CA GLU A 262 40.23 -20.52 36.51
C GLU A 262 41.67 -20.88 36.95
N SER A 263 42.41 -19.91 37.48
CA SER A 263 43.65 -20.19 38.20
C SER A 263 43.36 -20.36 39.69
N SER A 264 42.76 -21.48 40.07
CA SER A 264 42.58 -21.84 41.48
C SER A 264 43.39 -23.10 41.81
N ALA A 265 44.40 -22.96 42.68
CA ALA A 265 45.17 -24.08 43.23
C ALA A 265 44.28 -25.13 43.95
N TRP A 266 43.03 -24.78 44.25
CA TRP A 266 42.02 -25.64 44.88
C TRP A 266 41.34 -26.61 43.91
N MET A 267 41.62 -26.54 42.60
CA MET A 267 41.11 -27.53 41.63
C MET A 267 41.59 -28.95 41.94
N PHE A 268 42.81 -29.11 42.47
CA PHE A 268 43.34 -30.42 42.89
C PHE A 268 42.55 -31.03 44.07
N LEU A 269 42.01 -30.19 44.95
CA LEU A 269 41.23 -30.64 46.10
C LEU A 269 39.81 -31.06 45.71
N LYS A 270 39.30 -30.56 44.57
CA LYS A 270 37.96 -30.92 44.06
C LYS A 270 37.86 -32.39 43.64
N HIS A 271 38.98 -33.08 43.44
CA HIS A 271 39.05 -34.52 43.12
C HIS A 271 39.35 -35.42 44.34
N CYS A 272 39.64 -34.87 45.52
CA CYS A 272 40.01 -35.63 46.73
C CYS A 272 38.78 -35.92 47.63
N GLY A 273 37.68 -36.45 47.07
CA GLY A 273 36.53 -36.90 47.86
C GLY A 273 36.81 -38.18 48.69
N TYR A 274 37.86 -38.93 48.34
CA TYR A 274 38.21 -40.24 48.91
C TYR A 274 39.56 -40.27 49.64
N CYS A 275 40.22 -39.12 49.79
CA CYS A 275 41.54 -39.08 50.43
C CYS A 275 41.44 -39.24 51.97
N PHE A 276 40.33 -38.81 52.56
CA PHE A 276 40.05 -38.98 53.99
C PHE A 276 39.89 -40.45 54.40
N THR A 277 39.32 -41.31 53.54
CA THR A 277 39.13 -42.74 53.86
C THR A 277 40.44 -43.52 53.88
N SER A 278 41.51 -43.01 53.26
CA SER A 278 42.83 -43.66 53.25
C SER A 278 43.59 -43.44 54.57
N TYR A 279 43.51 -42.24 55.14
CA TYR A 279 44.24 -41.89 56.37
C TYR A 279 43.66 -42.59 57.60
N ASP A 280 42.33 -42.67 57.68
CA ASP A 280 41.63 -43.38 58.74
C ASP A 280 41.95 -44.88 58.74
N PHE A 281 42.10 -45.50 57.56
CA PHE A 281 42.51 -46.90 57.46
C PHE A 281 43.92 -47.14 58.02
N PHE A 282 44.87 -46.25 57.75
CA PHE A 282 46.23 -46.37 58.31
C PHE A 282 46.26 -46.22 59.83
N LEU A 283 45.48 -45.28 60.40
CA LEU A 283 45.39 -45.10 61.84
C LEU A 283 44.76 -46.31 62.53
N ILE A 284 43.70 -46.88 61.95
CA ILE A 284 43.04 -48.08 62.49
C ILE A 284 44.01 -49.27 62.48
N ASN A 285 44.73 -49.50 61.38
CA ASN A 285 45.70 -50.60 61.30
C ASN A 285 46.87 -50.41 62.27
N ALA A 286 47.37 -49.18 62.44
CA ALA A 286 48.41 -48.88 63.42
C ALA A 286 47.93 -49.14 64.87
N ALA A 287 46.69 -48.75 65.20
CA ALA A 287 46.10 -49.00 66.51
C ALA A 287 45.89 -50.50 66.78
N ILE A 288 45.41 -51.26 65.79
CA ILE A 288 45.27 -52.73 65.90
C ILE A 288 46.62 -53.39 66.13
N THR A 289 47.65 -52.96 65.38
CA THR A 289 49.01 -53.51 65.53
C THR A 289 49.59 -53.22 66.92
N LEU A 290 49.41 -52.00 67.43
CA LEU A 290 49.81 -51.64 68.79
C LEU A 290 49.05 -52.44 69.85
N PHE A 291 47.74 -52.67 69.66
CA PHE A 291 46.93 -53.46 70.59
C PHE A 291 47.40 -54.92 70.63
N ILE A 292 47.66 -55.54 69.48
CA ILE A 292 48.17 -56.92 69.40
C ILE A 292 49.53 -57.03 70.09
N VAL A 293 50.46 -56.10 69.83
CA VAL A 293 51.78 -56.11 70.48
C VAL A 293 51.66 -55.94 72.01
N SER A 294 50.70 -55.16 72.49
CA SER A 294 50.46 -54.95 73.92
C SER A 294 49.79 -56.15 74.62
N PHE A 295 49.14 -57.05 73.88
CA PHE A 295 48.42 -58.21 74.43
C PHE A 295 49.26 -59.49 74.44
N PHE A 296 50.35 -59.53 73.67
CA PHE A 296 51.26 -60.68 73.52
C PHE A 296 52.67 -60.44 74.09
N CYS A 297 52.90 -59.31 74.76
CA CYS A 297 54.06 -59.01 75.62
C CYS A 297 53.59 -58.82 77.07
#